data_AF-A0A819LAZ2-F1
#
_entry.id   AF-A0A819LAZ2-F1
#
_cell.length_a   1.000
_cell.length_b   1.000
_cell.length_c   1.000
_cell.angle_alpha   90.00
_cell.angle_beta   90.00
_cell.angle_gamma   90.00
#
_symmetry.space_group_name_H-M   'P 1'
#
loop_
_entity.id
_entity.type
_entity.pdbx_description
1 polymer ?
#
loop_
_entity_poly.entity_id
_entity_poly.type
_entity_poly.pdbx_seq_one_letter_code
_entity_poly.pdbx_strand_id
1 'polypeptide(L)'
;MQSLFNDHYLSQIDDDLTTITDFDLLKLQLIRQRKKLFSFVELLIKTELSYENIVQRIDYENLFDKQNQLTREHNLLTNEYQHLGQTCLYLINKTHDLIDERNKYYNEWQRNKSLLTPRPDWDKVSNVIDGGKERWKILSYGKSSEQLVDALIQEIMHGNQSESKNEIEYFDALGDDISILSFLRMPTSNRIFNRRMRQHMTEILIQEIWTDKIKESRDKLFENLTYTHQLHSPEPSYSPFLSIQQTISTSPDNNNNSKLHNKTLADHVADYFEERFRSHAMAIEMGYNLHDACQRYRNSERINLFWGILTGQIEEMVYHHQMRSISQLLQYLIKMKTLYSFQQESISSKAREAIVSEPNSPLPVKVNYRLSLFSMKQYQESAVMHNKLVMTEEQFFESLNNFYTDKTSLQIDELFQSAKQDLQYPKESIAFSLLFMQDDEGRFGKFLSTLIRQINQEKLSYVEQLKPILLGYSLISVSQFSRAIHMIDANISQNELNRYIQWVFSIKDFHSSQQVKPLDLEDLLRRLENCACFKH
;
A
#
# COMPACT_ATOMS: atom_id res chain seq x y z
N MET A 1 1.05 20.73 86.48
CA MET A 1 1.62 20.61 87.84
C MET A 1 0.77 21.43 88.78
N GLN A 2 0.32 20.79 89.87
CA GLN A 2 -0.53 21.37 90.91
C GLN A 2 0.17 22.48 91.71
N SER A 3 -0.68 23.37 92.20
CA SER A 3 -0.66 23.99 93.54
C SER A 3 -0.26 25.46 93.67
N LEU A 4 -1.02 26.09 94.57
CA LEU A 4 -0.74 27.28 95.38
C LEU A 4 -1.17 28.62 94.78
N PHE A 5 -2.33 29.11 95.23
CA PHE A 5 -2.48 30.29 96.10
C PHE A 5 -3.98 30.62 96.18
N ASN A 6 -4.74 29.91 97.03
CA ASN A 6 -5.07 30.27 98.42
C ASN A 6 -5.85 31.59 98.54
N ASP A 7 -7.18 31.46 98.35
CA ASP A 7 -8.20 32.46 98.65
C ASP A 7 -8.33 32.66 100.17
N HIS A 8 -7.53 33.55 100.75
CA HIS A 8 -7.67 33.87 102.17
C HIS A 8 -7.16 35.26 102.54
N TYR A 9 -7.73 36.34 101.97
CA TYR A 9 -7.60 37.70 102.52
C TYR A 9 -8.75 38.61 102.09
N LEU A 10 -9.99 38.23 102.44
CA LEU A 10 -11.12 39.16 102.45
C LEU A 10 -12.05 38.83 103.62
N SER A 11 -11.59 39.08 104.84
CA SER A 11 -12.51 39.31 105.95
C SER A 11 -11.97 40.43 106.83
N GLN A 12 -12.83 41.44 106.97
CA GLN A 12 -12.90 42.39 108.09
C GLN A 12 -11.86 43.51 108.07
N ILE A 13 -12.31 44.63 107.49
CA ILE A 13 -11.85 45.97 107.78
C ILE A 13 -12.38 46.32 109.17
N ASP A 14 -11.46 46.73 110.05
CA ASP A 14 -11.72 47.36 111.34
C ASP A 14 -12.64 48.59 111.17
N ASP A 15 -13.74 48.57 111.92
CA ASP A 15 -14.56 49.73 112.22
C ASP A 15 -13.82 50.59 113.27
N ASP A 16 -13.18 51.67 112.81
CA ASP A 16 -12.91 52.84 113.66
C ASP A 16 -12.57 54.06 112.78
N LEU A 17 -13.57 54.59 112.08
CA LEU A 17 -13.43 55.81 111.25
C LEU A 17 -14.68 56.69 111.34
N THR A 18 -15.01 57.18 112.54
CA THR A 18 -16.13 58.10 112.78
C THR A 18 -15.91 59.54 112.29
N THR A 19 -14.93 59.82 111.42
CA THR A 19 -14.69 61.18 110.90
C THR A 19 -14.09 61.23 109.48
N ILE A 20 -14.51 60.35 108.57
CA ILE A 20 -14.19 60.47 107.13
C ILE A 20 -15.47 60.25 106.32
N THR A 21 -15.87 61.25 105.53
CA THR A 21 -17.10 61.20 104.72
C THR A 21 -17.02 60.10 103.66
N ASP A 22 -18.12 59.37 103.47
CA ASP A 22 -18.34 58.22 102.55
C ASP A 22 -17.75 58.40 101.12
N PHE A 23 -17.66 59.65 100.67
CA PHE A 23 -17.05 60.06 99.40
C PHE A 23 -15.54 59.76 99.30
N ASP A 24 -14.79 59.92 100.40
CA ASP A 24 -13.35 59.67 100.42
C ASP A 24 -13.05 58.17 100.45
N LEU A 25 -13.92 57.36 101.08
CA LEU A 25 -13.88 55.91 101.02
C LEU A 25 -14.12 55.40 99.59
N LEU A 26 -15.13 55.95 98.89
CA LEU A 26 -15.42 55.65 97.49
C LEU A 26 -14.26 56.01 96.56
N LYS A 27 -13.62 57.17 96.75
CA LYS A 27 -12.40 57.55 96.00
C LYS A 27 -11.26 56.58 96.25
N LEU A 28 -11.03 56.18 97.50
CA LEU A 28 -9.95 55.28 97.87
C LEU A 28 -10.18 53.87 97.29
N GLN A 29 -11.42 53.40 97.29
CA GLN A 29 -11.84 52.15 96.65
C GLN A 29 -11.64 52.23 95.12
N LEU A 30 -12.04 53.33 94.48
CA LEU A 30 -11.87 53.55 93.05
C LEU A 30 -10.38 53.57 92.66
N ILE A 31 -9.52 54.23 93.45
CA ILE A 31 -8.06 54.21 93.26
C ILE A 31 -7.51 52.79 93.39
N ARG A 32 -7.96 52.01 94.39
CA ARG A 32 -7.56 50.60 94.54
C ARG A 32 -8.00 49.75 93.34
N GLN A 33 -9.22 49.93 92.85
CA GLN A 33 -9.72 49.19 91.68
C GLN A 33 -8.97 49.59 90.41
N ARG A 34 -8.67 50.89 90.21
CA ARG A 34 -7.83 51.35 89.10
C ARG A 34 -6.43 50.76 89.16
N LYS A 35 -5.81 50.65 90.35
CA LYS A 35 -4.51 49.99 90.52
C LYS A 35 -4.59 48.50 90.19
N LYS A 36 -5.63 47.80 90.65
CA LYS A 36 -5.85 46.39 90.30
C LYS A 36 -6.04 46.20 88.80
N LEU A 37 -6.87 47.03 88.17
CA LEU A 37 -7.13 46.98 86.74
C LEU A 37 -5.86 47.27 85.93
N PHE A 38 -5.06 48.25 86.35
CA PHE A 38 -3.77 48.54 85.74
C PHE A 38 -2.82 47.33 85.82
N SER A 39 -2.70 46.70 86.99
CA SER A 39 -1.86 45.50 87.13
C SER A 39 -2.36 44.32 86.27
N PHE A 40 -3.68 44.20 86.09
CA PHE A 40 -4.27 43.15 85.25
C PHE A 40 -4.01 43.39 83.76
N VAL A 41 -4.12 44.65 83.32
CA VAL A 41 -3.80 45.05 81.94
C VAL A 41 -2.32 44.86 81.64
N GLU A 42 -1.44 45.23 82.57
CA GLU A 42 0.00 45.02 82.44
C GLU A 42 0.35 43.53 82.33
N LEU A 43 -0.31 42.68 83.12
CA LEU A 43 -0.15 41.23 83.02
C LEU A 43 -0.63 40.71 81.66
N LEU A 44 -1.79 41.15 81.19
CA LEU A 44 -2.38 40.71 79.92
C LEU A 44 -1.47 41.06 78.75
N ILE A 45 -0.97 42.29 78.67
CA ILE A 45 -0.02 42.74 77.66
C ILE A 45 1.25 41.89 77.69
N LYS A 46 1.78 41.61 78.89
CA LYS A 46 2.97 40.78 79.05
C LYS A 46 2.73 39.33 78.59
N THR A 47 1.55 38.78 78.87
CA THR A 47 1.18 37.43 78.42
C THR A 47 0.96 37.38 76.91
N GLU A 48 0.32 38.39 76.31
CA GLU A 48 0.03 38.44 74.88
C GLU A 48 1.31 38.58 74.05
N LEU A 49 2.22 39.49 74.44
CA LEU A 49 3.55 39.62 73.82
C LEU A 49 4.41 38.35 73.97
N SER A 50 4.27 37.63 75.08
CA SER A 50 4.94 36.35 75.26
C SER A 50 4.30 35.25 74.41
N TYR A 51 2.98 35.24 74.27
CA TYR A 51 2.24 34.26 73.46
C TYR A 51 2.50 34.44 71.97
N GLU A 52 2.51 35.69 71.48
CA GLU A 52 2.71 36.00 70.06
C GLU A 52 4.12 35.61 69.58
N ASN A 53 5.15 35.89 70.39
CA ASN A 53 6.54 35.50 70.07
C ASN A 53 6.81 34.00 70.20
N ILE A 54 6.09 33.29 71.07
CA ILE A 54 6.33 31.86 71.32
C ILE A 54 5.58 30.99 70.31
N VAL A 55 4.32 31.31 69.97
CA VAL A 55 3.51 30.52 69.03
C VAL A 55 4.09 30.56 67.61
N GLN A 56 4.44 31.74 67.10
CA GLN A 56 5.03 31.87 65.74
C GLN A 56 6.41 31.20 65.64
N ARG A 57 7.19 31.21 66.72
CA ARG A 57 8.50 30.56 66.75
C ARG A 57 8.38 29.04 66.77
N ILE A 58 7.44 28.48 67.54
CA ILE A 58 7.18 27.04 67.54
C ILE A 58 6.72 26.58 66.16
N ASP A 59 5.82 27.34 65.52
CA ASP A 59 5.37 27.03 64.16
C ASP A 59 6.50 27.12 63.14
N TYR A 60 7.38 28.12 63.25
CA TYR A 60 8.59 28.23 62.43
C TYR A 60 9.55 27.06 62.66
N GLU A 61 9.82 26.70 63.91
CA GLU A 61 10.69 25.57 64.28
C GLU A 61 10.12 24.25 63.73
N ASN A 62 8.80 24.03 63.86
CA ASN A 62 8.11 22.88 63.27
C ASN A 62 8.20 22.83 61.74
N LEU A 63 8.00 23.97 61.06
CA LEU A 63 8.11 24.06 59.60
C LEU A 63 9.56 23.86 59.14
N PHE A 64 10.53 24.40 59.87
CA PHE A 64 11.95 24.25 59.61
C PHE A 64 12.40 22.80 59.76
N ASP A 65 11.94 22.11 60.82
CA ASP A 65 12.20 20.69 61.01
C ASP A 65 11.59 19.83 59.91
N LYS A 66 10.37 20.16 59.48
CA LYS A 66 9.70 19.50 58.35
C LYS A 66 10.42 19.75 57.03
N GLN A 67 10.90 20.96 56.79
CA GLN A 67 11.69 21.29 55.60
C GLN A 67 13.01 20.52 55.60
N ASN A 68 13.68 20.42 56.76
CA ASN A 68 14.90 19.64 56.90
C ASN A 68 14.64 18.14 56.68
N GLN A 69 13.52 17.61 57.18
CA GLN A 69 13.13 16.23 56.93
C GLN A 69 12.89 15.98 55.43
N LEU A 70 12.07 16.80 54.78
CA LEU A 70 11.79 16.69 53.34
C LEU A 70 13.07 16.82 52.51
N THR A 71 14.00 17.67 52.92
CA THR A 71 15.30 17.81 52.25
C THR A 71 16.14 16.54 52.38
N ARG A 72 16.15 15.89 53.56
CA ARG A 72 16.83 14.59 53.74
C ARG A 72 16.20 13.51 52.87
N GLU A 73 14.87 13.42 52.85
CA GLU A 73 14.14 12.46 52.01
C GLU A 73 14.39 12.69 50.52
N HIS A 74 14.37 13.95 50.07
CA HIS A 74 14.68 14.30 48.68
C HIS A 74 16.12 13.91 48.31
N ASN A 75 17.09 14.16 49.18
CA ASN A 75 18.48 13.78 48.95
C ASN A 75 18.67 12.26 48.90
N LEU A 76 17.99 11.51 49.78
CA LEU A 76 17.98 10.04 49.75
C LEU A 76 17.39 9.53 48.43
N LEU A 77 16.22 10.02 48.03
CA LEU A 77 15.56 9.61 46.80
C LEU A 77 16.40 9.98 45.55
N THR A 78 17.07 11.13 45.59
CA THR A 78 18.00 11.55 44.52
C THR A 78 19.17 10.57 44.39
N ASN A 79 19.75 10.14 45.51
CA ASN A 79 20.83 9.15 45.50
C ASN A 79 20.36 7.77 45.01
N GLU A 80 19.18 7.32 45.43
CA GLU A 80 18.58 6.07 44.94
C GLU A 80 18.31 6.12 43.43
N TYR A 81 17.79 7.24 42.92
CA TYR A 81 17.55 7.42 41.49
C TYR A 81 18.86 7.43 40.69
N GLN A 82 19.92 8.07 41.21
CA GLN A 82 21.24 8.04 40.60
C GLN A 82 21.83 6.63 40.56
N HIS A 83 21.73 5.89 41.67
CA HIS A 83 22.17 4.50 41.73
C HIS A 83 21.37 3.61 40.76
N LEU A 84 20.05 3.77 40.71
CA LEU A 84 19.19 3.06 39.76
C LEU A 84 19.59 3.38 38.31
N GLY A 85 19.84 4.66 37.99
CA GLY A 85 20.36 5.08 36.69
C GLY A 85 21.68 4.41 36.31
N GLN A 86 22.62 4.31 37.26
CA GLN A 86 23.90 3.60 37.06
C GLN A 86 23.69 2.10 36.82
N THR A 87 22.79 1.45 37.58
CA THR A 87 22.48 0.03 37.37
C THR A 87 21.81 -0.23 36.02
N CYS A 88 20.88 0.63 35.59
CA CYS A 88 20.27 0.56 34.27
C CYS A 88 21.31 0.70 33.16
N LEU A 89 22.24 1.66 33.30
CA LEU A 89 23.33 1.84 32.33
C LEU A 89 24.27 0.62 32.29
N TYR A 90 24.62 0.06 33.45
CA TYR A 90 25.40 -1.17 33.54
C TYR A 90 24.69 -2.35 32.84
N LEU A 91 23.38 -2.51 33.07
CA LEU A 91 22.58 -3.54 32.41
C LEU A 91 22.52 -3.33 30.90
N ILE A 92 22.33 -2.10 30.43
CA ILE A 92 22.34 -1.77 28.99
C ILE A 92 23.68 -2.17 28.37
N ASN A 93 24.80 -1.75 28.96
CA ASN A 93 26.13 -2.11 28.48
C ASN A 93 26.32 -3.64 28.47
N LYS A 94 25.90 -4.32 29.55
CA LYS A 94 26.00 -5.78 29.63
C LYS A 94 25.14 -6.47 28.57
N THR A 95 23.95 -5.94 28.26
CA THR A 95 23.11 -6.48 27.19
C THR A 95 23.73 -6.25 25.81
N HIS A 96 24.42 -5.13 25.61
CA HIS A 96 25.16 -4.86 24.37
C HIS A 96 26.29 -5.87 24.18
N ASP A 97 27.11 -6.09 25.22
CA ASP A 97 28.18 -7.10 25.21
C ASP A 97 27.63 -8.50 24.87
N LEU A 98 26.50 -8.89 25.49
CA LEU A 98 25.85 -10.18 25.22
C LEU A 98 25.31 -10.28 23.79
N ILE A 99 24.81 -9.18 23.22
CA ILE A 99 24.38 -9.13 21.83
C ILE A 99 25.57 -9.32 20.89
N ASP A 100 26.72 -8.72 21.20
CA ASP A 100 27.94 -8.86 20.41
C ASP A 100 28.51 -10.28 20.49
N GLU A 101 28.55 -10.88 21.69
CA GLU A 101 28.90 -12.29 21.87
C GLU A 101 27.95 -13.20 21.07
N ARG A 102 26.64 -12.96 21.16
CA ARG A 102 25.64 -13.69 20.38
C ARG A 102 25.87 -13.54 18.88
N ASN A 103 26.12 -12.32 18.39
CA ASN A 103 26.37 -12.06 16.97
C ASN A 103 27.64 -12.76 16.50
N LYS A 104 28.70 -12.78 17.32
CA LYS A 104 29.93 -13.52 17.05
C LYS A 104 29.64 -15.02 16.89
N TYR A 105 28.98 -15.64 17.87
CA TYR A 105 28.61 -17.05 17.78
C TYR A 105 27.66 -17.36 16.62
N TYR A 106 26.73 -16.45 16.32
CA TYR A 106 25.83 -16.58 15.18
C TYR A 106 26.60 -16.55 13.85
N ASN A 107 27.57 -15.64 13.71
CA ASN A 107 28.41 -15.55 12.52
C ASN A 107 29.36 -16.74 12.38
N GLU A 108 29.96 -17.22 13.48
CA GLU A 108 30.76 -18.44 13.51
C GLU A 108 29.92 -19.66 13.15
N TRP A 109 28.72 -19.79 13.72
CA TRP A 109 27.77 -20.82 13.37
C TRP A 109 27.35 -20.73 11.90
N GLN A 110 27.06 -19.53 11.39
CA GLN A 110 26.64 -19.33 10.00
C GLN A 110 27.77 -19.67 9.02
N ARG A 111 29.01 -19.33 9.36
CA ARG A 111 30.21 -19.73 8.61
C ARG A 111 30.41 -21.25 8.65
N ASN A 112 30.27 -21.88 9.81
CA ASN A 112 30.35 -23.34 9.95
C ASN A 112 29.19 -24.04 9.24
N LYS A 113 27.99 -23.47 9.26
CA LYS A 113 26.80 -23.92 8.52
C LYS A 113 26.96 -23.74 7.01
N SER A 114 27.68 -22.73 6.54
CA SER A 114 28.00 -22.61 5.11
C SER A 114 29.11 -23.58 4.67
N LEU A 115 29.97 -24.01 5.60
CA LEU A 115 31.04 -24.99 5.36
C LEU A 115 30.54 -26.44 5.48
N LEU A 116 29.55 -26.69 6.33
CA LEU A 116 28.74 -27.89 6.28
C LEU A 116 27.86 -27.74 5.04
N THR A 117 28.14 -28.45 3.94
CA THR A 117 27.21 -28.51 2.82
C THR A 117 25.83 -28.88 3.37
N PRO A 118 24.86 -27.94 3.46
CA PRO A 118 23.59 -28.26 4.06
C PRO A 118 22.98 -29.31 3.16
N ARG A 119 22.76 -30.50 3.71
CA ARG A 119 22.22 -31.62 2.94
C ARG A 119 20.93 -31.10 2.30
N PRO A 120 20.80 -31.15 0.96
CA PRO A 120 19.60 -30.64 0.31
C PRO A 120 18.37 -31.27 0.95
N ASP A 121 17.34 -30.47 1.13
CA ASP A 121 16.05 -30.97 1.62
C ASP A 121 15.39 -31.77 0.48
N TRP A 122 15.76 -33.04 0.40
CA TRP A 122 15.33 -33.95 -0.65
C TRP A 122 13.82 -34.18 -0.62
N ASP A 123 13.12 -33.89 0.47
CA ASP A 123 11.66 -34.01 0.49
C ASP A 123 10.99 -32.96 -0.42
N LYS A 124 11.59 -31.79 -0.59
CA LYS A 124 11.08 -30.76 -1.54
C LYS A 124 11.15 -31.19 -2.99
N VAL A 125 12.08 -32.08 -3.32
CA VAL A 125 12.24 -32.60 -4.67
C VAL A 125 11.02 -33.40 -5.11
N SER A 126 10.29 -34.00 -4.18
CA SER A 126 9.02 -34.68 -4.48
C SER A 126 7.92 -33.76 -4.99
N ASN A 127 8.00 -32.45 -4.74
CA ASN A 127 7.06 -31.47 -5.27
C ASN A 127 7.42 -31.02 -6.70
N VAL A 128 8.65 -31.30 -7.14
CA VAL A 128 9.22 -30.84 -8.41
C VAL A 128 9.27 -31.96 -9.45
N ILE A 129 9.39 -33.21 -9.01
CA ILE A 129 9.42 -34.39 -9.89
C ILE A 129 8.00 -34.93 -10.11
N ASP A 130 7.69 -35.23 -11.36
CA ASP A 130 6.41 -35.79 -11.76
C ASP A 130 6.22 -37.20 -11.16
N GLY A 131 5.05 -37.52 -10.59
CA GLY A 131 4.81 -38.76 -9.81
C GLY A 131 5.01 -38.60 -8.30
N GLY A 132 5.37 -37.39 -7.86
CA GLY A 132 5.24 -36.96 -6.48
C GLY A 132 6.12 -37.72 -5.48
N LYS A 133 5.66 -37.75 -4.22
CA LYS A 133 6.40 -38.34 -3.10
C LYS A 133 6.70 -39.83 -3.27
N GLU A 134 5.82 -40.59 -3.91
CA GLU A 134 5.99 -42.04 -4.07
C GLU A 134 7.05 -42.38 -5.13
N ARG A 135 7.09 -41.67 -6.26
CA ARG A 135 8.17 -41.86 -7.25
C ARG A 135 9.52 -41.41 -6.69
N TRP A 136 9.54 -40.29 -5.98
CA TRP A 136 10.78 -39.82 -5.36
C TRP A 136 11.31 -40.78 -4.29
N LYS A 137 10.44 -41.40 -3.49
CA LYS A 137 10.84 -42.47 -2.57
C LYS A 137 11.51 -43.63 -3.29
N ILE A 138 10.96 -44.08 -4.42
CA ILE A 138 11.54 -45.18 -5.21
C ILE A 138 12.91 -44.79 -5.77
N LEU A 139 13.03 -43.57 -6.32
CA LEU A 139 14.27 -43.07 -6.90
C LEU A 139 15.37 -42.77 -5.87
N SER A 140 14.97 -42.38 -4.67
CA SER A 140 15.87 -42.02 -3.58
C SER A 140 16.24 -43.18 -2.66
N TYR A 141 15.50 -44.29 -2.72
CA TYR A 141 15.72 -45.44 -1.86
C TYR A 141 17.15 -46.01 -2.02
N GLY A 142 17.91 -45.99 -0.93
CA GLY A 142 19.27 -46.55 -0.86
C GLY A 142 20.37 -45.72 -1.52
N LYS A 143 20.10 -44.50 -2.01
CA LYS A 143 21.11 -43.65 -2.66
C LYS A 143 21.78 -42.65 -1.72
N SER A 144 23.06 -42.33 -1.99
CA SER A 144 23.78 -41.26 -1.30
C SER A 144 23.34 -39.88 -1.78
N SER A 145 23.63 -38.81 -1.04
CA SER A 145 23.22 -37.45 -1.45
C SER A 145 23.84 -36.98 -2.76
N GLU A 146 25.03 -37.45 -3.10
CA GLU A 146 25.66 -37.21 -4.40
C GLU A 146 24.90 -37.94 -5.51
N GLN A 147 24.54 -39.21 -5.29
CA GLN A 147 23.74 -39.99 -6.23
C GLN A 147 22.30 -39.49 -6.38
N LEU A 148 21.75 -38.82 -5.36
CA LEU A 148 20.45 -38.15 -5.42
C LEU A 148 20.50 -36.89 -6.28
N VAL A 149 21.63 -36.17 -6.31
CA VAL A 149 21.85 -35.05 -7.24
C VAL A 149 21.82 -35.58 -8.67
N ASP A 150 22.55 -36.66 -8.96
CA ASP A 150 22.58 -37.23 -10.31
C ASP A 150 21.21 -37.76 -10.75
N ALA A 151 20.47 -38.40 -9.84
CA ALA A 151 19.11 -38.87 -10.09
C ALA A 151 18.13 -37.70 -10.33
N LEU A 152 18.29 -36.60 -9.59
CA LEU A 152 17.50 -35.39 -9.80
C LEU A 152 17.83 -34.71 -11.13
N ILE A 153 19.11 -34.59 -11.48
CA ILE A 153 19.53 -34.04 -12.78
C ILE A 153 18.95 -34.90 -13.91
N GLN A 154 19.01 -36.22 -13.79
CA GLN A 154 18.38 -37.12 -14.76
C GLN A 154 16.87 -36.91 -14.84
N GLU A 155 16.14 -36.76 -13.73
CA GLU A 155 14.69 -36.49 -13.78
C GLU A 155 14.35 -35.08 -14.29
N ILE A 156 15.14 -34.05 -13.97
CA ILE A 156 14.93 -32.68 -14.49
C ILE A 156 15.22 -32.61 -15.99
N MET A 157 16.23 -33.33 -16.46
CA MET A 157 16.59 -33.37 -17.87
C MET A 157 15.68 -34.28 -18.71
N HIS A 158 15.06 -35.31 -18.11
CA HIS A 158 14.35 -36.36 -18.84
C HIS A 158 12.88 -36.58 -18.39
N GLY A 159 12.29 -35.63 -17.66
CA GLY A 159 10.99 -35.71 -16.98
C GLY A 159 10.00 -36.78 -17.48
N ASN A 160 9.56 -37.65 -16.56
CA ASN A 160 8.50 -38.65 -16.69
C ASN A 160 8.14 -39.14 -18.11
N GLN A 161 9.06 -39.81 -18.79
CA GLN A 161 8.66 -40.79 -19.79
C GLN A 161 9.41 -42.10 -19.60
N SER A 162 8.71 -43.07 -19.02
CA SER A 162 9.01 -44.48 -19.21
C SER A 162 8.99 -44.78 -20.71
N GLU A 163 10.10 -45.32 -21.20
CA GLU A 163 10.14 -46.31 -22.29
C GLU A 163 9.55 -45.91 -23.65
N SER A 164 9.73 -44.67 -24.09
CA SER A 164 9.72 -44.39 -25.53
C SER A 164 10.99 -43.64 -25.90
N LYS A 165 11.85 -44.34 -26.64
CA LYS A 165 13.03 -43.86 -27.41
C LYS A 165 13.42 -42.40 -27.16
N ASN A 166 14.54 -42.25 -26.47
CA ASN A 166 15.36 -41.04 -26.40
C ASN A 166 15.61 -40.44 -27.80
N GLU A 167 14.73 -39.57 -28.26
CA GLU A 167 15.04 -38.59 -29.28
C GLU A 167 14.86 -37.23 -28.63
N ILE A 168 15.94 -36.47 -28.55
CA ILE A 168 15.87 -35.05 -28.21
C ILE A 168 14.90 -34.42 -29.21
N GLU A 169 13.80 -33.87 -28.70
CA GLU A 169 12.82 -33.19 -29.54
C GLU A 169 13.39 -31.84 -29.98
N TYR A 170 13.39 -31.62 -31.28
CA TYR A 170 13.73 -30.34 -31.88
C TYR A 170 12.50 -29.80 -32.60
N PHE A 171 12.33 -28.48 -32.56
CA PHE A 171 11.47 -27.79 -33.50
C PHE A 171 12.21 -27.60 -34.81
N ASP A 172 11.49 -27.76 -35.91
CA ASP A 172 11.93 -27.29 -37.22
C ASP A 172 11.72 -25.78 -37.30
N ALA A 173 12.74 -25.06 -37.79
CA ALA A 173 12.62 -23.62 -37.96
C ALA A 173 11.55 -23.26 -39.00
N LEU A 174 10.72 -22.29 -38.67
CA LEU A 174 9.59 -21.84 -39.49
C LEU A 174 10.01 -21.04 -40.73
N GLY A 175 11.26 -20.55 -40.77
CA GLY A 175 11.81 -19.70 -41.84
C GLY A 175 12.13 -18.28 -41.38
N ASP A 176 12.66 -17.47 -42.30
CA ASP A 176 13.12 -16.09 -42.08
C ASP A 176 12.23 -15.03 -42.78
N ASP A 177 11.06 -15.44 -43.26
CA ASP A 177 10.12 -14.57 -43.96
C ASP A 177 9.51 -13.50 -43.03
N ILE A 178 9.11 -12.37 -43.61
CA ILE A 178 8.46 -11.23 -42.94
C ILE A 178 7.09 -11.64 -42.39
N SER A 179 6.43 -12.63 -43.02
CA SER A 179 5.17 -13.20 -42.56
C SER A 179 5.26 -13.91 -41.21
N ILE A 180 6.47 -14.33 -40.81
CA ILE A 180 6.74 -14.99 -39.54
C ILE A 180 7.01 -13.94 -38.46
N LEU A 181 6.54 -14.21 -37.24
CA LEU A 181 6.75 -13.35 -36.08
C LEU A 181 8.25 -13.08 -35.88
N SER A 182 8.61 -11.83 -35.60
CA SER A 182 10.00 -11.36 -35.54
C SER A 182 10.89 -12.20 -34.61
N PHE A 183 10.37 -12.64 -33.47
CA PHE A 183 11.09 -13.46 -32.49
C PHE A 183 11.25 -14.96 -32.88
N LEU A 184 10.69 -15.39 -34.02
CA LEU A 184 10.78 -16.78 -34.52
C LEU A 184 11.58 -16.91 -35.82
N ARG A 185 12.05 -15.78 -36.40
CA ARG A 185 12.71 -15.79 -37.69
C ARG A 185 14.07 -16.47 -37.61
N MET A 186 14.21 -17.58 -38.32
CA MET A 186 15.43 -18.39 -38.36
C MET A 186 15.42 -19.21 -39.66
N PRO A 187 16.56 -19.34 -40.38
CA PRO A 187 16.64 -20.17 -41.57
C PRO A 187 16.15 -21.60 -41.33
N THR A 188 15.39 -22.16 -42.28
CA THR A 188 14.74 -23.48 -42.18
C THR A 188 15.71 -24.66 -42.04
N SER A 189 17.01 -24.44 -42.27
CA SER A 189 18.08 -25.42 -42.04
C SER A 189 18.36 -25.71 -40.57
N ASN A 190 17.85 -24.89 -39.65
CA ASN A 190 18.22 -24.94 -38.25
C ASN A 190 17.21 -25.75 -37.43
N ARG A 191 17.74 -26.52 -36.48
CA ARG A 191 16.96 -27.25 -35.49
C ARG A 191 17.05 -26.54 -34.16
N ILE A 192 15.91 -26.33 -33.52
CA ILE A 192 15.80 -25.56 -32.29
C ILE A 192 15.41 -26.50 -31.16
N PHE A 193 16.11 -26.40 -30.03
CA PHE A 193 15.90 -27.34 -28.93
C PHE A 193 14.54 -27.12 -28.24
N ASN A 194 13.73 -28.16 -28.14
CA ASN A 194 12.47 -28.11 -27.39
C ASN A 194 12.75 -28.36 -25.91
N ARG A 195 12.71 -27.29 -25.10
CA ARG A 195 12.83 -27.36 -23.64
C ARG A 195 11.55 -27.81 -22.95
N ARG A 196 10.45 -28.00 -23.69
CA ARG A 196 9.11 -28.33 -23.18
C ARG A 196 8.71 -27.39 -22.03
N MET A 197 8.71 -26.09 -22.30
CA MET A 197 8.39 -25.05 -21.30
C MET A 197 7.07 -25.36 -20.56
N ARG A 198 7.13 -25.32 -19.23
CA ARG A 198 6.00 -25.55 -18.32
C ARG A 198 5.09 -24.32 -18.25
N GLN A 199 3.79 -24.54 -18.03
CA GLN A 199 2.78 -23.46 -17.97
C GLN A 199 3.18 -22.32 -17.02
N HIS A 200 3.60 -22.67 -15.80
CA HIS A 200 4.02 -21.68 -14.81
C HIS A 200 5.20 -20.81 -15.28
N MET A 201 6.21 -21.42 -15.92
CA MET A 201 7.34 -20.67 -16.48
C MET A 201 6.90 -19.76 -17.62
N THR A 202 5.94 -20.20 -18.43
CA THR A 202 5.31 -19.39 -19.48
C THR A 202 4.59 -18.17 -18.89
N GLU A 203 3.83 -18.34 -17.81
CA GLU A 203 3.09 -17.24 -17.17
C GLU A 203 4.02 -16.19 -16.55
N ILE A 204 5.09 -16.62 -15.86
CA ILE A 204 6.13 -15.71 -15.35
C ILE A 204 6.78 -14.96 -16.51
N LEU A 205 7.17 -15.65 -17.58
CA LEU A 205 7.86 -15.02 -18.71
C LEU A 205 6.96 -13.99 -19.41
N ILE A 206 5.68 -14.31 -19.62
CA ILE A 206 4.68 -13.38 -20.16
C ILE A 206 4.56 -12.14 -19.28
N GLN A 207 4.52 -12.33 -17.97
CA GLN A 207 4.46 -11.23 -17.03
C GLN A 207 5.70 -10.35 -17.10
N GLU A 208 6.90 -10.95 -17.14
CA GLU A 208 8.15 -10.19 -17.27
C GLU A 208 8.16 -9.35 -18.55
N ILE A 209 7.76 -9.93 -19.69
CA ILE A 209 7.63 -9.22 -20.99
C ILE A 209 6.69 -8.03 -20.86
N TRP A 210 5.51 -8.20 -20.24
CA TRP A 210 4.59 -7.09 -20.03
C TRP A 210 5.17 -6.00 -19.12
N THR A 211 5.83 -6.38 -18.03
CA THR A 211 6.45 -5.41 -17.13
C THR A 211 7.56 -4.62 -17.82
N ASP A 212 8.31 -5.27 -18.71
CA ASP A 212 9.36 -4.63 -19.49
C ASP A 212 8.77 -3.64 -20.50
N LYS A 213 7.77 -4.06 -21.27
CA LYS A 213 7.07 -3.19 -22.23
C LYS A 213 6.47 -1.93 -21.59
N ILE A 214 5.90 -2.07 -20.40
CA ILE A 214 5.35 -0.93 -19.64
C ILE A 214 6.45 0.02 -19.19
N LYS A 215 7.60 -0.50 -18.72
CA LYS A 215 8.77 0.31 -18.37
C LYS A 215 9.31 1.06 -19.58
N GLU A 216 9.52 0.36 -20.71
CA GLU A 216 10.00 0.96 -21.95
C GLU A 216 9.06 2.09 -22.42
N SER A 217 7.74 1.85 -22.38
CA SER A 217 6.73 2.86 -22.74
C SER A 217 6.76 4.07 -21.81
N ARG A 218 6.92 3.84 -20.50
CA ARG A 218 7.02 4.91 -19.50
C ARG A 218 8.28 5.73 -19.67
N ASP A 219 9.42 5.08 -19.90
CA ASP A 219 10.71 5.74 -19.99
C ASP A 219 10.79 6.59 -21.28
N LYS A 220 10.21 6.11 -22.40
CA LYS A 220 9.99 6.91 -23.62
C LYS A 220 9.11 8.14 -23.40
N LEU A 221 8.05 8.02 -22.59
CA LEU A 221 7.21 9.17 -22.24
C LEU A 221 7.99 10.21 -21.42
N PHE A 222 8.83 9.77 -20.47
CA PHE A 222 9.69 10.66 -19.70
C PHE A 222 10.75 11.35 -20.58
N GLU A 223 11.38 10.64 -21.52
CA GLU A 223 12.32 11.23 -22.47
C GLU A 223 11.65 12.27 -23.37
N ASN A 224 10.47 11.99 -23.91
CA ASN A 224 9.75 12.96 -24.74
C ASN A 224 9.40 14.24 -23.97
N LEU A 225 9.04 14.12 -22.68
CA LEU A 225 8.76 15.27 -21.81
C LEU A 225 10.04 16.09 -21.50
N THR A 226 11.19 15.43 -21.28
CA THR A 226 12.46 16.14 -21.03
C THR A 226 12.99 16.85 -22.28
N TYR A 227 12.80 16.28 -23.47
CA TYR A 227 13.13 16.94 -24.74
C TYR A 227 12.24 18.16 -25.03
N THR A 228 10.93 18.11 -24.71
CA THR A 228 10.06 19.29 -24.87
C THR A 228 10.42 20.45 -23.94
N HIS A 229 10.97 20.16 -22.75
CA HIS A 229 11.41 21.19 -21.81
C HIS A 229 12.75 21.85 -22.15
N GLN A 230 13.56 21.27 -23.04
CA GLN A 230 14.84 21.87 -23.47
C GLN A 230 14.70 22.91 -24.59
N LEU A 231 13.53 22.99 -25.24
CA LEU A 231 13.29 23.89 -26.38
C LEU A 231 12.52 25.17 -26.05
N HIS A 232 12.05 25.38 -24.81
CA HIS A 232 11.44 26.64 -24.39
C HIS A 232 12.00 27.10 -23.03
N SER A 233 12.60 28.30 -23.02
CA SER A 233 13.03 29.01 -21.81
C SER A 233 11.84 29.34 -20.88
N PRO A 234 12.07 29.52 -19.57
CA PRO A 234 11.01 29.43 -18.57
C PRO A 234 10.30 30.76 -18.34
N GLU A 235 8.98 30.77 -18.44
CA GLU A 235 8.12 31.74 -17.77
C GLU A 235 7.35 31.02 -16.65
N PRO A 236 7.27 31.57 -15.43
CA PRO A 236 6.74 30.85 -14.28
C PRO A 236 5.27 31.20 -14.06
N SER A 237 4.32 30.39 -14.55
CA SER A 237 2.99 30.36 -13.93
C SER A 237 2.20 29.07 -14.22
N TYR A 238 1.69 28.47 -13.14
CA TYR A 238 0.59 27.50 -13.04
C TYR A 238 0.78 26.00 -13.42
N SER A 239 0.74 25.19 -12.34
CA SER A 239 0.10 23.87 -12.14
C SER A 239 0.22 22.75 -13.20
N PRO A 240 0.96 21.65 -12.91
CA PRO A 240 1.02 20.47 -13.75
C PRO A 240 0.06 19.38 -13.23
N PHE A 241 -1.24 19.49 -13.49
CA PHE A 241 -2.15 18.34 -13.33
C PHE A 241 -3.47 18.52 -14.08
N LEU A 242 -3.44 18.69 -15.40
CA LEU A 242 -4.59 18.39 -16.27
C LEU A 242 -4.08 18.31 -17.71
N SER A 243 -4.45 17.22 -18.40
CA SER A 243 -4.45 16.97 -19.86
C SER A 243 -3.74 15.66 -20.27
N ILE A 244 -4.29 14.52 -19.87
CA ILE A 244 -4.16 13.30 -20.69
C ILE A 244 -5.32 13.38 -21.70
N GLN A 245 -5.09 14.12 -22.78
CA GLN A 245 -5.80 14.07 -24.07
C GLN A 245 -5.36 15.32 -24.85
N GLN A 246 -5.02 15.14 -26.13
CA GLN A 246 -4.50 16.13 -27.10
C GLN A 246 -2.98 16.32 -27.16
N THR A 247 -2.31 15.45 -27.91
CA THR A 247 -1.18 15.84 -28.77
C THR A 247 -1.15 14.98 -30.03
N ILE A 248 -2.16 15.09 -30.89
CA ILE A 248 -1.98 14.81 -32.33
C ILE A 248 -2.72 15.92 -33.08
N SER A 249 -2.00 16.95 -33.50
CA SER A 249 -2.30 17.75 -34.70
C SER A 249 -1.21 18.80 -34.97
N THR A 250 -0.63 18.68 -36.16
CA THR A 250 -0.01 19.71 -37.04
C THR A 250 1.32 20.38 -36.68
N SER A 251 2.41 19.93 -37.32
CA SER A 251 3.27 20.76 -38.18
C SER A 251 4.06 19.86 -39.15
N PRO A 252 4.20 20.22 -40.44
CA PRO A 252 5.08 19.53 -41.37
C PRO A 252 6.53 19.99 -41.16
N ASP A 253 7.47 19.23 -41.70
CA ASP A 253 8.91 19.54 -41.79
C ASP A 253 9.77 19.19 -40.57
N ASN A 254 10.07 17.90 -40.44
CA ASN A 254 11.45 17.47 -40.21
C ASN A 254 11.63 15.99 -40.63
N ASN A 255 12.18 15.80 -41.83
CA ASN A 255 12.72 14.54 -42.31
C ASN A 255 13.86 14.10 -41.37
N ASN A 256 13.57 13.19 -40.42
CA ASN A 256 14.48 12.18 -39.86
C ASN A 256 13.84 11.26 -38.77
N ASN A 257 12.54 11.37 -38.48
CA ASN A 257 11.84 10.49 -37.52
C ASN A 257 11.15 9.28 -38.16
N SER A 258 11.83 8.54 -39.05
CA SER A 258 11.28 7.34 -39.71
C SER A 258 11.35 6.05 -38.88
N LYS A 259 11.36 6.14 -37.54
CA LYS A 259 11.41 4.97 -36.63
C LYS A 259 10.35 4.99 -35.54
N LEU A 260 9.33 5.84 -35.66
CA LEU A 260 8.19 5.89 -34.73
C LEU A 260 6.96 5.18 -35.31
N HIS A 261 7.15 3.98 -35.84
CA HIS A 261 6.04 3.07 -36.08
C HIS A 261 5.82 2.28 -34.79
N ASN A 262 4.60 2.28 -34.23
CA ASN A 262 4.25 1.48 -33.05
C ASN A 262 4.72 0.03 -33.25
N LYS A 263 5.78 -0.38 -32.55
CA LYS A 263 6.31 -1.75 -32.59
C LYS A 263 5.22 -2.71 -32.11
N THR A 264 5.04 -3.83 -32.81
CA THR A 264 4.07 -4.85 -32.39
C THR A 264 4.56 -5.54 -31.11
N LEU A 265 3.68 -6.28 -30.41
CA LEU A 265 4.11 -7.09 -29.28
C LEU A 265 5.17 -8.12 -29.71
N ALA A 266 5.06 -8.72 -30.90
CA ALA A 266 6.04 -9.65 -31.42
C ALA A 266 7.44 -9.02 -31.57
N ASP A 267 7.50 -7.78 -32.04
CA ASP A 267 8.76 -7.04 -32.18
C ASP A 267 9.38 -6.72 -30.82
N HIS A 268 8.55 -6.32 -29.85
CA HIS A 268 9.02 -6.10 -28.49
C HIS A 268 9.52 -7.39 -27.83
N VAL A 269 8.88 -8.54 -28.07
CA VAL A 269 9.35 -9.85 -27.57
C VAL A 269 10.71 -10.22 -28.16
N ALA A 270 10.94 -9.92 -29.44
CA ALA A 270 12.23 -10.14 -30.08
C ALA A 270 13.32 -9.30 -29.40
N ASP A 271 13.09 -7.99 -29.25
CA ASP A 271 14.01 -7.07 -28.58
C ASP A 271 14.29 -7.52 -27.13
N TYR A 272 13.24 -7.88 -26.38
CA TYR A 272 13.33 -8.35 -25.00
C TYR A 272 14.21 -9.59 -24.85
N PHE A 273 14.03 -10.60 -25.73
CA PHE A 273 14.83 -11.81 -25.64
C PHE A 273 16.30 -11.59 -26.02
N GLU A 274 16.56 -10.76 -27.03
CA GLU A 274 17.94 -10.41 -27.39
C GLU A 274 18.64 -9.65 -26.25
N GLU A 275 17.96 -8.71 -25.61
CA GLU A 275 18.51 -7.96 -24.49
C GLU A 275 18.72 -8.83 -23.24
N ARG A 276 17.73 -9.67 -22.90
CA ARG A 276 17.79 -10.53 -21.71
C ARG A 276 18.90 -11.56 -21.79
N PHE A 277 19.01 -12.27 -22.91
CA PHE A 277 19.92 -13.41 -23.04
C PHE A 277 21.28 -13.03 -23.62
N ARG A 278 21.43 -11.85 -24.23
CA ARG A 278 22.66 -11.38 -24.90
C ARG A 278 23.21 -12.39 -25.93
N SER A 279 22.35 -13.28 -26.39
CA SER A 279 22.66 -14.41 -27.28
C SER A 279 21.46 -14.66 -28.18
N HIS A 280 21.64 -14.40 -29.48
CA HIS A 280 20.59 -14.53 -30.48
C HIS A 280 20.10 -15.99 -30.60
N ALA A 281 20.99 -16.98 -30.44
CA ALA A 281 20.61 -18.39 -30.46
C ALA A 281 19.69 -18.76 -29.30
N MET A 282 19.99 -18.29 -28.08
CA MET A 282 19.14 -18.51 -26.90
C MET A 282 17.83 -17.74 -26.98
N ALA A 283 17.86 -16.51 -27.53
CA ALA A 283 16.66 -15.70 -27.74
C ALA A 283 15.65 -16.42 -28.65
N ILE A 284 16.12 -16.99 -29.76
CA ILE A 284 15.28 -17.73 -30.69
C ILE A 284 14.81 -19.04 -30.09
N GLU A 285 15.68 -19.77 -29.40
CA GLU A 285 15.28 -20.99 -28.70
C GLU A 285 14.15 -20.71 -27.69
N MET A 286 14.28 -19.65 -26.90
CA MET A 286 13.24 -19.24 -25.96
C MET A 286 11.96 -18.77 -26.67
N GLY A 287 12.11 -18.11 -27.83
CA GLY A 287 10.99 -17.72 -28.69
C GLY A 287 10.15 -18.90 -29.16
N TYR A 288 10.77 -19.95 -29.69
CA TYR A 288 10.06 -21.15 -30.12
C TYR A 288 9.40 -21.88 -28.95
N ASN A 289 10.08 -21.97 -27.81
CA ASN A 289 9.52 -22.60 -26.62
C ASN A 289 8.34 -21.80 -26.03
N LEU A 290 8.40 -20.46 -26.06
CA LEU A 290 7.29 -19.60 -25.66
C LEU A 290 6.10 -19.77 -26.63
N HIS A 291 6.36 -19.77 -27.93
CA HIS A 291 5.34 -19.95 -28.96
C HIS A 291 4.61 -21.30 -28.82
N ASP A 292 5.36 -22.39 -28.70
CA ASP A 292 4.81 -23.73 -28.46
C ASP A 292 4.02 -23.80 -27.14
N ALA A 293 4.55 -23.26 -26.04
CA ALA A 293 3.86 -23.24 -24.76
C ALA A 293 2.54 -22.45 -24.82
N CYS A 294 2.52 -21.31 -25.51
CA CYS A 294 1.30 -20.53 -25.71
C CYS A 294 0.22 -21.33 -26.47
N GLN A 295 0.63 -22.19 -27.41
CA GLN A 295 -0.30 -23.08 -28.11
C GLN A 295 -0.80 -24.22 -27.24
N ARG A 296 0.08 -24.81 -26.41
CA ARG A 296 -0.30 -25.91 -25.49
C ARG A 296 -1.22 -25.45 -24.36
N TYR A 297 -1.00 -24.26 -23.80
CA TYR A 297 -1.72 -23.76 -22.64
C TYR A 297 -2.81 -22.72 -22.97
N ARG A 298 -3.47 -22.86 -24.14
CA ARG A 298 -4.58 -21.97 -24.56
C ARG A 298 -5.77 -21.93 -23.60
N ASN A 299 -5.89 -22.90 -22.69
CA ASN A 299 -6.93 -22.93 -21.67
C ASN A 299 -6.73 -21.86 -20.59
N SER A 300 -5.51 -21.37 -20.39
CA SER A 300 -5.25 -20.26 -19.46
C SER A 300 -5.67 -18.95 -20.12
N GLU A 301 -6.63 -18.24 -19.53
CA GLU A 301 -7.14 -16.97 -20.08
C GLU A 301 -6.03 -15.95 -20.34
N ARG A 302 -5.04 -15.91 -19.45
CA ARG A 302 -3.93 -14.95 -19.51
C ARG A 302 -2.94 -15.29 -20.64
N ILE A 303 -2.61 -16.57 -20.78
CA ILE A 303 -1.76 -17.05 -21.87
C ILE A 303 -2.48 -16.87 -23.20
N ASN A 304 -3.78 -17.16 -23.26
CA ASN A 304 -4.57 -17.00 -24.47
C ASN A 304 -4.70 -15.53 -24.89
N LEU A 305 -4.90 -14.61 -23.94
CA LEU A 305 -4.89 -13.18 -24.22
C LEU A 305 -3.54 -12.73 -24.77
N PHE A 306 -2.44 -13.12 -24.13
CA PHE A 306 -1.10 -12.80 -24.60
C PHE A 306 -0.83 -13.37 -25.99
N TRP A 307 -1.16 -14.64 -26.21
CA TRP A 307 -1.03 -15.34 -27.50
C TRP A 307 -1.83 -14.65 -28.61
N GLY A 308 -3.07 -14.27 -28.33
CA GLY A 308 -3.91 -13.55 -29.28
C GLY A 308 -3.33 -12.19 -29.65
N ILE A 309 -2.76 -11.46 -28.69
CA ILE A 309 -2.09 -10.18 -28.96
C ILE A 309 -0.78 -10.41 -29.73
N LEU A 310 0.00 -11.43 -29.34
CA LEU A 310 1.29 -11.77 -29.94
C LEU A 310 1.15 -12.13 -31.42
N THR A 311 0.08 -12.82 -31.78
CA THR A 311 -0.25 -13.19 -33.16
C THR A 311 -1.01 -12.11 -33.93
N GLY A 312 -1.35 -10.99 -33.29
CA GLY A 312 -2.14 -9.91 -33.88
C GLY A 312 -3.63 -10.23 -34.09
N GLN A 313 -4.12 -11.32 -33.49
CA GLN A 313 -5.54 -11.67 -33.51
C GLN A 313 -6.38 -10.81 -32.57
N ILE A 314 -5.80 -10.40 -31.43
CA ILE A 314 -6.42 -9.57 -30.40
C ILE A 314 -5.70 -8.22 -30.33
N GLU A 315 -6.46 -7.15 -30.14
CA GLU A 315 -5.93 -5.81 -29.98
C GLU A 315 -5.18 -5.70 -28.65
N GLU A 316 -3.95 -5.20 -28.69
CA GLU A 316 -3.15 -4.97 -27.47
C GLU A 316 -3.86 -4.07 -26.45
N MET A 317 -4.69 -3.15 -26.92
CA MET A 317 -5.48 -2.26 -26.07
C MET A 317 -6.42 -3.01 -25.13
N VAL A 318 -6.79 -4.27 -25.41
CA VAL A 318 -7.61 -5.11 -24.51
C VAL A 318 -6.88 -5.33 -23.19
N TYR A 319 -5.59 -5.67 -23.25
CA TYR A 319 -4.77 -5.85 -22.06
C TYR A 319 -4.59 -4.53 -21.30
N HIS A 320 -4.25 -3.45 -22.00
CA HIS A 320 -4.05 -2.13 -21.37
C HIS A 320 -5.32 -1.59 -20.73
N HIS A 321 -6.49 -1.84 -21.35
CA HIS A 321 -7.77 -1.49 -20.77
C HIS A 321 -8.02 -2.26 -19.46
N GLN A 322 -7.85 -3.59 -19.46
CA GLN A 322 -7.98 -4.39 -18.23
C GLN A 322 -7.07 -3.88 -17.11
N MET A 323 -5.79 -3.63 -17.41
CA MET A 323 -4.83 -3.11 -16.41
C MET A 323 -5.19 -1.70 -15.93
N ARG A 324 -5.69 -0.84 -16.83
CA ARG A 324 -6.14 0.51 -16.48
C ARG A 324 -7.37 0.47 -15.58
N SER A 325 -8.37 -0.36 -15.88
CA SER A 325 -9.57 -0.51 -15.04
C SER A 325 -9.21 -0.99 -13.64
N ILE A 326 -8.31 -1.98 -13.53
CA ILE A 326 -7.80 -2.47 -12.23
C ILE A 326 -7.08 -1.34 -11.48
N SER A 327 -6.20 -0.59 -12.16
CA SER A 327 -5.46 0.52 -11.56
C SER A 327 -6.39 1.65 -11.08
N GLN A 328 -7.38 2.03 -11.89
CA GLN A 328 -8.36 3.06 -11.55
C GLN A 328 -9.18 2.68 -10.31
N LEU A 329 -9.62 1.43 -10.22
CA LEU A 329 -10.32 0.92 -9.05
C LEU A 329 -9.45 1.01 -7.78
N LEU A 330 -8.19 0.55 -7.86
CA LEU A 330 -7.27 0.64 -6.73
C LEU A 330 -7.03 2.11 -6.30
N GLN A 331 -6.79 3.00 -7.26
CA GLN A 331 -6.60 4.43 -6.99
C GLN A 331 -7.83 5.05 -6.34
N TYR A 332 -9.04 4.68 -6.80
CA TYR A 332 -10.29 5.14 -6.22
C TYR A 332 -10.46 4.65 -4.78
N LEU A 333 -10.19 3.37 -4.50
CA LEU A 333 -10.26 2.83 -3.14
C LEU A 333 -9.27 3.52 -2.20
N ILE A 334 -8.05 3.81 -2.67
CA ILE A 334 -7.07 4.61 -1.90
C ILE A 334 -7.63 6.01 -1.61
N LYS A 335 -8.24 6.66 -2.60
CA LYS A 335 -8.87 7.98 -2.43
C LYS A 335 -10.04 7.93 -1.44
N MET A 336 -10.91 6.93 -1.51
CA MET A 336 -12.01 6.80 -0.58
C MET A 336 -11.52 6.52 0.84
N LYS A 337 -10.49 5.68 1.00
CA LYS A 337 -9.86 5.43 2.29
C LYS A 337 -9.33 6.71 2.96
N THR A 338 -8.74 7.63 2.18
CA THR A 338 -8.26 8.91 2.72
C THR A 338 -9.43 9.81 3.11
N LEU A 339 -10.48 9.87 2.29
CA LEU A 339 -11.70 10.64 2.60
C LEU A 339 -12.38 10.14 3.88
N TYR A 340 -12.54 8.84 4.07
CA TYR A 340 -13.14 8.29 5.29
C TYR A 340 -12.30 8.56 6.55
N SER A 341 -10.96 8.58 6.44
CA SER A 341 -10.12 8.99 7.58
C SER A 341 -10.31 10.47 7.95
N PHE A 342 -10.46 11.37 6.97
CA PHE A 342 -10.70 12.78 7.25
C PHE A 342 -12.08 13.02 7.89
N GLN A 343 -13.11 12.27 7.47
CA GLN A 343 -14.44 12.37 8.07
C GLN A 343 -14.43 11.92 9.55
N GLN A 344 -13.75 10.82 9.88
CA GLN A 344 -13.62 10.35 11.27
C GLN A 344 -12.87 11.35 12.17
N GLU A 345 -11.79 11.97 11.68
CA GLU A 345 -11.07 13.01 12.43
C GLU A 345 -11.93 14.26 12.65
N SER A 346 -12.76 14.65 11.67
CA SER A 346 -13.67 15.80 11.78
C SER A 346 -14.83 15.59 12.76
N ILE A 347 -15.27 14.34 12.94
CA ILE A 347 -16.31 13.97 13.90
C ILE A 347 -15.69 13.87 15.30
N SER A 348 -14.47 13.34 15.41
CA SER A 348 -13.72 13.25 16.67
C SER A 348 -13.32 14.63 17.22
N SER A 349 -12.97 15.59 16.36
CA SER A 349 -12.69 16.97 16.77
C SER A 349 -13.94 17.69 17.28
N LYS A 350 -15.09 17.55 16.60
CA LYS A 350 -16.38 18.07 17.07
C LYS A 350 -16.84 17.42 18.38
N ALA A 351 -16.60 16.12 18.55
CA ALA A 351 -16.88 15.42 19.80
C ALA A 351 -15.98 15.90 20.96
N ARG A 352 -14.71 16.21 20.68
CA ARG A 352 -13.78 16.80 21.66
C ARG A 352 -14.15 18.23 22.03
N GLU A 353 -14.62 19.04 21.08
CA GLU A 353 -15.15 20.39 21.33
C GLU A 353 -16.42 20.37 22.18
N ALA A 354 -17.27 19.35 22.05
CA ALA A 354 -18.47 19.19 22.88
C ALA A 354 -18.16 18.78 24.33
N ILE A 355 -17.04 18.09 24.59
CA ILE A 355 -16.63 17.62 25.93
C ILE A 355 -15.89 18.73 26.70
N VAL A 356 -15.26 19.69 26.02
CA VAL A 356 -14.58 20.83 26.65
C VAL A 356 -15.56 22.01 26.81
N SER A 357 -16.50 21.84 27.74
CA SER A 357 -17.31 22.95 28.29
C SER A 357 -17.16 23.03 29.81
N GLU A 358 -15.90 23.12 30.28
CA GLU A 358 -15.57 23.66 31.61
C GLU A 358 -14.77 24.96 31.47
N PRO A 359 -15.12 26.04 32.19
CA PRO A 359 -14.49 27.33 32.06
C PRO A 359 -13.26 27.41 32.99
N ASN A 360 -12.06 27.19 32.42
CA ASN A 360 -10.79 27.85 32.76
C ASN A 360 -9.60 26.94 32.40
N SER A 361 -9.09 27.09 31.18
CA SER A 361 -7.74 26.68 30.80
C SER A 361 -7.32 27.44 29.53
N PRO A 362 -6.02 27.78 29.35
CA PRO A 362 -5.58 28.74 28.34
C PRO A 362 -5.78 28.22 26.91
N LEU A 363 -6.19 29.12 26.02
CA LEU A 363 -6.40 28.89 24.59
C LEU A 363 -5.25 28.09 23.93
N PRO A 364 -5.54 27.04 23.13
CA PRO A 364 -4.52 26.39 22.35
C PRO A 364 -4.17 27.23 21.12
N VAL A 365 -2.86 27.34 20.87
CA VAL A 365 -2.24 28.02 19.74
C VAL A 365 -2.77 27.43 18.42
N LYS A 366 -3.32 28.29 17.56
CA LYS A 366 -3.67 27.96 16.17
C LYS A 366 -2.40 27.57 15.41
N VAL A 367 -2.21 26.28 15.13
CA VAL A 367 -1.22 25.83 14.15
C VAL A 367 -1.83 25.91 12.76
N ASN A 368 -1.34 26.83 11.95
CA ASN A 368 -1.72 27.00 10.55
C ASN A 368 -1.00 25.94 9.70
N TYR A 369 -1.70 24.89 9.30
CA TYR A 369 -1.17 23.96 8.29
C TYR A 369 -1.66 24.39 6.90
N ARG A 370 -0.90 25.26 6.23
CA ARG A 370 -0.95 25.33 4.76
C ARG A 370 -0.23 24.08 4.24
N LEU A 371 -1.00 23.07 3.82
CA LEU A 371 -0.47 21.93 3.08
C LEU A 371 0.07 22.43 1.74
N SER A 372 1.40 22.43 1.58
CA SER A 372 2.03 22.62 0.28
C SER A 372 1.99 21.30 -0.50
N LEU A 373 1.65 21.38 -1.79
CA LEU A 373 1.59 20.29 -2.78
C LEU A 373 2.92 19.50 -2.96
N PHE A 374 3.96 19.84 -2.20
CA PHE A 374 5.31 19.29 -2.32
C PHE A 374 5.52 17.96 -1.57
N SER A 375 4.52 17.50 -0.80
CA SER A 375 4.63 16.30 0.04
C SER A 375 4.09 15.01 -0.59
N MET A 376 3.67 15.03 -1.86
CA MET A 376 3.07 13.87 -2.54
C MET A 376 4.08 12.76 -2.90
N LYS A 377 5.38 13.07 -3.02
CA LYS A 377 6.43 12.06 -3.29
C LYS A 377 6.88 11.29 -2.05
N GLN A 378 6.91 11.93 -0.87
CA GLN A 378 7.30 11.24 0.38
C GLN A 378 6.24 10.24 0.90
N TYR A 379 5.01 10.29 0.36
CA TYR A 379 3.96 9.33 0.71
C TYR A 379 4.05 8.00 -0.04
N GLN A 380 4.79 7.92 -1.15
CA GLN A 380 4.99 6.65 -1.85
C GLN A 380 6.04 5.77 -1.18
N GLU A 381 7.06 6.35 -0.53
CA GLU A 381 8.14 5.61 0.13
C GLU A 381 7.82 5.20 1.57
N SER A 382 6.83 5.83 2.22
CA SER A 382 6.40 5.49 3.59
C SER A 382 5.31 4.40 3.65
N ALA A 383 4.90 3.85 2.51
CA ALA A 383 3.89 2.79 2.41
C ALA A 383 4.35 1.40 2.91
N VAL A 384 5.55 1.31 3.50
CA VAL A 384 6.05 0.10 4.20
C VAL A 384 5.61 0.06 5.68
N MET A 385 4.75 0.98 6.13
CA MET A 385 4.07 0.87 7.43
C MET A 385 2.75 0.10 7.27
N HIS A 386 2.82 -1.22 7.46
CA HIS A 386 1.68 -2.14 7.53
C HIS A 386 0.63 -1.67 8.58
N ASN A 387 -0.40 -0.93 8.14
CA ASN A 387 -1.78 -0.87 8.69
C ASN A 387 -2.70 0.24 8.10
N LYS A 388 -2.33 0.93 7.00
CA LYS A 388 -3.09 2.12 6.52
C LYS A 388 -4.12 1.91 5.39
N LEU A 389 -4.14 0.77 4.70
CA LEU A 389 -5.04 0.50 3.55
C LEU A 389 -6.12 -0.54 3.89
N VAL A 390 -6.84 -0.29 4.99
CA VAL A 390 -7.93 -1.14 5.47
C VAL A 390 -9.22 -0.32 5.57
N MET A 391 -10.34 -0.86 5.09
CA MET A 391 -11.67 -0.22 5.16
C MET A 391 -12.68 -1.15 5.83
N THR A 392 -13.78 -0.62 6.36
CA THR A 392 -14.87 -1.49 6.82
C THR A 392 -15.59 -2.13 5.63
N GLU A 393 -16.32 -3.22 5.88
CA GLU A 393 -17.13 -3.87 4.85
C GLU A 393 -18.11 -2.90 4.16
N GLU A 394 -18.81 -2.10 4.96
CA GLU A 394 -19.76 -1.09 4.47
C GLU A 394 -19.07 -0.03 3.60
N GLN A 395 -17.94 0.51 4.06
CA GLN A 395 -17.18 1.51 3.30
C GLN A 395 -16.66 0.96 1.97
N PHE A 396 -16.23 -0.30 1.95
CA PHE A 396 -15.75 -0.95 0.75
C PHE A 396 -16.89 -1.19 -0.24
N PHE A 397 -18.03 -1.70 0.23
CA PHE A 397 -19.21 -1.92 -0.59
C PHE A 397 -19.77 -0.61 -1.17
N GLU A 398 -19.86 0.44 -0.34
CA GLU A 398 -20.26 1.78 -0.78
C GLU A 398 -19.29 2.34 -1.83
N SER A 399 -17.98 2.12 -1.65
CA SER A 399 -16.97 2.55 -2.63
C SER A 399 -17.11 1.82 -3.97
N LEU A 400 -17.47 0.54 -3.97
CA LEU A 400 -17.74 -0.20 -5.22
C LEU A 400 -18.98 0.34 -5.94
N ASN A 401 -20.08 0.59 -5.21
CA ASN A 401 -21.29 1.19 -5.77
C ASN A 401 -21.05 2.59 -6.34
N ASN A 402 -20.27 3.42 -5.65
CA ASN A 402 -19.97 4.77 -6.10
C ASN A 402 -19.00 4.80 -7.29
N PHE A 403 -18.16 3.78 -7.45
CA PHE A 403 -17.23 3.68 -8.58
C PHE A 403 -17.91 3.15 -9.85
N TYR A 404 -18.77 2.14 -9.71
CA TYR A 404 -19.45 1.51 -10.85
C TYR A 404 -20.91 1.96 -10.94
N THR A 405 -21.19 2.92 -11.82
CA THR A 405 -22.57 3.38 -12.08
C THR A 405 -23.37 2.44 -12.95
N ASP A 406 -22.69 1.65 -13.79
CA ASP A 406 -23.32 0.88 -14.87
C ASP A 406 -23.44 -0.62 -14.54
N LYS A 407 -22.83 -1.06 -13.43
CA LYS A 407 -22.92 -2.45 -12.97
C LYS A 407 -24.22 -2.67 -12.20
N THR A 408 -24.79 -3.86 -12.38
CA THR A 408 -25.95 -4.30 -11.59
C THR A 408 -25.56 -4.59 -10.14
N SER A 409 -26.52 -4.50 -9.22
CA SER A 409 -26.29 -4.83 -7.81
C SER A 409 -25.74 -6.24 -7.63
N LEU A 410 -26.21 -7.21 -8.42
CA LEU A 410 -25.73 -8.59 -8.40
C LEU A 410 -24.25 -8.71 -8.80
N GLN A 411 -23.80 -7.95 -9.79
CA GLN A 411 -22.38 -7.93 -10.19
C GLN A 411 -21.49 -7.31 -9.10
N ILE A 412 -21.99 -6.28 -8.42
CA ILE A 412 -21.28 -5.63 -7.30
C ILE A 412 -21.22 -6.56 -6.08
N ASP A 413 -22.31 -7.25 -5.77
CA ASP A 413 -22.37 -8.26 -4.72
C ASP A 413 -21.39 -9.41 -5.01
N GLU A 414 -21.31 -9.88 -6.25
CA GLU A 414 -20.37 -10.92 -6.65
C GLU A 414 -18.90 -10.47 -6.46
N LEU A 415 -18.58 -9.23 -6.85
CA LEU A 415 -17.26 -8.64 -6.60
C LEU A 415 -16.97 -8.54 -5.10
N PHE A 416 -17.95 -8.13 -4.30
CA PHE A 416 -17.81 -8.04 -2.86
C PHE A 416 -17.57 -9.41 -2.20
N GLN A 417 -18.32 -10.45 -2.60
CA GLN A 417 -18.13 -11.81 -2.08
C GLN A 417 -16.79 -12.42 -2.50
N SER A 418 -16.35 -12.18 -3.74
CA SER A 418 -15.04 -12.65 -4.20
C SER A 418 -13.88 -11.99 -3.42
N ALA A 419 -14.01 -10.73 -3.04
CA ALA A 419 -13.06 -10.06 -2.15
C ALA A 419 -13.01 -10.69 -0.75
N LYS A 420 -14.17 -11.06 -0.18
CA LYS A 420 -14.22 -11.76 1.11
C LYS A 420 -13.58 -13.14 1.06
N GLN A 421 -13.80 -13.86 -0.04
CA GLN A 421 -13.23 -15.19 -0.26
C GLN A 421 -11.70 -15.15 -0.31
N ASP A 422 -11.13 -14.21 -1.06
CA ASP A 422 -9.66 -14.08 -1.21
C ASP A 422 -8.96 -13.80 0.11
N LEU A 423 -9.57 -12.99 0.96
CA LEU A 423 -8.97 -12.60 2.22
C LEU A 423 -9.09 -13.69 3.30
N GLN A 424 -9.92 -14.74 3.10
CA GLN A 424 -10.20 -15.82 4.06
C GLN A 424 -10.73 -15.32 5.41
N TYR A 425 -11.62 -14.30 5.38
CA TYR A 425 -12.06 -13.58 6.59
C TYR A 425 -13.22 -14.26 7.33
N PRO A 426 -13.15 -14.18 8.66
CA PRO A 426 -14.19 -13.48 9.41
C PRO A 426 -13.53 -12.36 10.24
N LYS A 427 -13.41 -11.16 9.67
CA LYS A 427 -13.18 -9.92 10.44
C LYS A 427 -13.94 -8.78 9.77
N GLU A 428 -14.26 -7.75 10.54
CA GLU A 428 -15.09 -6.61 10.13
C GLU A 428 -14.36 -5.60 9.20
N SER A 429 -13.14 -5.92 8.75
CA SER A 429 -12.26 -5.01 8.04
C SER A 429 -11.60 -5.64 6.81
N ILE A 430 -11.63 -4.94 5.68
CA ILE A 430 -11.13 -5.39 4.37
C ILE A 430 -9.79 -4.74 4.09
N ALA A 431 -8.72 -5.54 4.09
CA ALA A 431 -7.38 -5.13 3.68
C ALA A 431 -7.26 -5.14 2.14
N PHE A 432 -7.89 -4.15 1.49
CA PHE A 432 -8.10 -4.16 0.05
C PHE A 432 -6.79 -4.17 -0.77
N SER A 433 -5.65 -3.73 -0.22
CA SER A 433 -4.37 -3.81 -0.92
C SER A 433 -3.97 -5.24 -1.30
N LEU A 434 -4.36 -6.22 -0.48
CA LEU A 434 -4.05 -7.64 -0.73
C LEU A 434 -4.84 -8.20 -1.93
N LEU A 435 -6.02 -7.64 -2.23
CA LEU A 435 -6.84 -8.05 -3.37
C LEU A 435 -6.18 -7.77 -4.73
N PHE A 436 -5.20 -6.85 -4.76
CA PHE A 436 -4.48 -6.45 -5.97
C PHE A 436 -3.09 -7.09 -6.07
N MET A 437 -2.73 -7.95 -5.12
CA MET A 437 -1.49 -8.72 -5.17
C MET A 437 -1.65 -9.92 -6.09
N GLN A 438 -0.52 -10.41 -6.58
CA GLN A 438 -0.45 -11.70 -7.27
C GLN A 438 0.09 -12.75 -6.30
N ASP A 439 -0.37 -13.99 -6.45
CA ASP A 439 0.20 -15.13 -5.72
C ASP A 439 1.63 -15.44 -6.19
N ASP A 440 2.29 -16.40 -5.53
CA ASP A 440 3.64 -16.87 -5.90
C ASP A 440 3.69 -17.43 -7.34
N GLU A 441 2.53 -17.68 -7.93
CA GLU A 441 2.35 -18.15 -9.31
C GLU A 441 2.01 -17.00 -10.28
N GLY A 442 2.04 -15.74 -9.82
CA GLY A 442 1.75 -14.56 -10.61
C GLY A 442 0.26 -14.34 -10.89
N ARG A 443 -0.63 -15.21 -10.42
CA ARG A 443 -2.08 -15.14 -10.68
C ARG A 443 -2.74 -14.13 -9.76
N PHE A 444 -3.77 -13.49 -10.28
CA PHE A 444 -4.62 -12.64 -9.47
C PHE A 444 -5.62 -13.46 -8.64
N GLY A 445 -6.02 -12.94 -7.49
CA GLY A 445 -7.08 -13.52 -6.66
C GLY A 445 -8.44 -13.64 -7.37
N LYS A 446 -9.39 -14.31 -6.71
CA LYS A 446 -10.76 -14.48 -7.19
C LYS A 446 -11.45 -13.14 -7.47
N PHE A 447 -11.14 -12.11 -6.70
CA PHE A 447 -11.67 -10.76 -6.88
C PHE A 447 -11.35 -10.19 -8.27
N LEU A 448 -10.07 -10.13 -8.62
CA LEU A 448 -9.64 -9.57 -9.89
C LEU A 448 -9.99 -10.46 -11.09
N SER A 449 -9.96 -11.79 -10.94
CA SER A 449 -10.45 -12.69 -12.00
C SER A 449 -11.94 -12.50 -12.26
N THR A 450 -12.74 -12.28 -11.22
CA THR A 450 -14.17 -11.95 -11.35
C THR A 450 -14.37 -10.60 -12.05
N LEU A 451 -13.58 -9.58 -11.68
CA LEU A 451 -13.63 -8.27 -12.33
C LEU A 451 -13.28 -8.35 -13.83
N ILE A 452 -12.19 -9.02 -14.19
CA ILE A 452 -11.77 -9.20 -15.58
C ILE A 452 -12.84 -9.94 -16.38
N ARG A 453 -13.42 -10.99 -15.79
CA ARG A 453 -14.53 -11.73 -16.40
C ARG A 453 -15.75 -10.85 -16.65
N GLN A 454 -16.14 -10.01 -15.68
CA GLN A 454 -17.26 -9.08 -15.84
C GLN A 454 -16.98 -8.05 -16.95
N ILE A 455 -15.77 -7.49 -17.02
CA ILE A 455 -15.35 -6.56 -18.10
C ILE A 455 -15.48 -7.25 -19.47
N ASN A 456 -15.05 -8.51 -19.58
CA ASN A 456 -15.16 -9.27 -20.82
C ASN A 456 -16.63 -9.55 -21.20
N GLN A 457 -17.49 -9.85 -20.23
CA GLN A 457 -18.92 -10.04 -20.46
C GLN A 457 -19.62 -8.74 -20.91
N GLU A 458 -19.23 -7.60 -20.34
CA GLU A 458 -19.76 -6.28 -20.71
C GLU A 458 -19.39 -5.92 -22.16
N LYS A 459 -18.14 -6.17 -22.56
CA LYS A 459 -17.69 -6.06 -23.96
C LYS A 459 -18.54 -6.93 -24.88
N LEU A 460 -18.70 -8.22 -24.57
CA LEU A 460 -19.47 -9.13 -25.42
C LEU A 460 -20.95 -8.73 -25.51
N SER A 461 -21.54 -8.25 -24.40
CA SER A 461 -22.90 -7.70 -24.39
C SER A 461 -23.02 -6.47 -25.30
N TYR A 462 -22.01 -5.60 -25.32
CA TYR A 462 -21.98 -4.44 -26.21
C TYR A 462 -21.92 -4.87 -27.70
N VAL A 463 -21.10 -5.87 -28.03
CA VAL A 463 -21.03 -6.42 -29.40
C VAL A 463 -22.34 -7.10 -29.80
N GLU A 464 -22.99 -7.85 -28.90
CA GLU A 464 -24.30 -8.46 -29.18
C GLU A 464 -25.42 -7.41 -29.37
N GLN A 465 -25.31 -6.22 -28.77
CA GLN A 465 -26.23 -5.11 -29.07
C GLN A 465 -26.02 -4.53 -30.48
N LEU A 466 -24.80 -4.57 -31.03
CA LEU A 466 -24.50 -4.10 -32.41
C LEU A 466 -25.05 -5.05 -33.49
N LYS A 467 -25.08 -6.35 -33.20
CA LYS A 467 -25.52 -7.40 -34.11
C LYS A 467 -26.90 -7.17 -34.75
N PRO A 468 -28.00 -6.87 -34.02
CA PRO A 468 -29.31 -6.60 -34.62
C PRO A 468 -29.34 -5.40 -35.56
N ILE A 469 -28.52 -4.37 -35.30
CA ILE A 469 -28.47 -3.16 -36.14
C ILE A 469 -27.76 -3.46 -37.46
N LEU A 470 -26.76 -4.34 -37.43
CA LEU A 470 -25.92 -4.67 -38.57
C LEU A 470 -26.45 -5.85 -39.41
N LEU A 471 -27.35 -6.67 -38.88
CA LEU A 471 -27.98 -7.82 -39.57
C LEU A 471 -28.67 -7.45 -40.89
N GLY A 472 -29.07 -6.19 -41.07
CA GLY A 472 -29.73 -5.70 -42.29
C GLY A 472 -28.79 -5.47 -43.49
N TYR A 473 -27.47 -5.59 -43.31
CA TYR A 473 -26.48 -5.29 -44.35
C TYR A 473 -25.66 -6.53 -44.72
N SER A 474 -25.57 -6.84 -46.02
CA SER A 474 -24.77 -7.96 -46.53
C SER A 474 -23.26 -7.67 -46.54
N LEU A 475 -22.89 -6.40 -46.64
CA LEU A 475 -21.52 -5.90 -46.62
C LEU A 475 -21.54 -4.56 -45.91
N ILE A 476 -20.73 -4.43 -44.86
CA ILE A 476 -20.76 -3.29 -43.94
C ILE A 476 -19.65 -2.31 -44.32
N SER A 477 -20.04 -1.08 -44.63
CA SER A 477 -19.12 0.03 -44.87
C SER A 477 -18.74 0.74 -43.55
N VAL A 478 -17.67 1.54 -43.60
CA VAL A 478 -17.26 2.38 -42.46
C VAL A 478 -18.39 3.30 -41.99
N SER A 479 -19.15 3.91 -42.91
CA SER A 479 -20.25 4.81 -42.56
C SER A 479 -21.43 4.10 -41.90
N GLN A 480 -21.76 2.88 -42.33
CA GLN A 480 -22.80 2.06 -41.72
C GLN A 480 -22.40 1.60 -40.32
N PHE A 481 -21.13 1.20 -40.16
CA PHE A 481 -20.57 0.81 -38.87
C PHE A 481 -20.53 1.98 -37.87
N SER A 482 -20.06 3.16 -38.29
CA SER A 482 -20.08 4.36 -37.43
C SER A 482 -21.50 4.74 -36.99
N ARG A 483 -22.47 4.63 -37.90
CA ARG A 483 -23.87 4.88 -37.56
C ARG A 483 -24.40 3.87 -36.54
N ALA A 484 -24.07 2.59 -36.70
CA ALA A 484 -24.50 1.55 -35.76
C ALA A 484 -23.93 1.79 -34.35
N ILE A 485 -22.65 2.17 -34.24
CA ILE A 485 -22.05 2.55 -32.96
C ILE A 485 -22.79 3.75 -32.35
N HIS A 486 -22.98 4.84 -33.10
CA HIS A 486 -23.67 6.03 -32.58
C HIS A 486 -25.12 5.78 -32.16
N MET A 487 -25.78 4.76 -32.71
CA MET A 487 -27.12 4.36 -32.29
C MET A 487 -27.15 3.70 -30.90
N ILE A 488 -26.05 3.07 -30.46
CA ILE A 488 -25.95 2.38 -29.16
C ILE A 488 -25.22 3.24 -28.13
N ASP A 489 -24.18 3.93 -28.57
CA ASP A 489 -23.32 4.79 -27.78
C ASP A 489 -23.23 6.18 -28.45
N ALA A 490 -24.13 7.07 -28.03
CA ALA A 490 -24.17 8.45 -28.52
C ALA A 490 -23.04 9.32 -27.96
N ASN A 491 -22.39 8.90 -26.86
CA ASN A 491 -21.38 9.68 -26.15
C ASN A 491 -19.94 9.29 -26.55
N ILE A 492 -19.78 8.33 -27.45
CA ILE A 492 -18.46 7.88 -27.90
C ILE A 492 -17.61 9.05 -28.44
N SER A 493 -16.37 9.13 -27.97
CA SER A 493 -15.42 10.12 -28.48
C SER A 493 -14.97 9.77 -29.91
N GLN A 494 -14.68 10.79 -30.72
CA GLN A 494 -14.21 10.58 -32.10
C GLN A 494 -12.91 9.76 -32.15
N ASN A 495 -12.06 9.88 -31.14
CA ASN A 495 -10.80 9.13 -31.06
C ASN A 495 -11.04 7.63 -30.86
N GLU A 496 -11.98 7.26 -29.98
CA GLU A 496 -12.35 5.86 -29.75
C GLU A 496 -13.07 5.25 -30.95
N LEU A 497 -13.98 6.01 -31.59
CA LEU A 497 -14.63 5.57 -32.82
C LEU A 497 -13.60 5.33 -33.94
N ASN A 498 -12.64 6.24 -34.11
CA ASN A 498 -11.57 6.09 -35.09
C ASN A 498 -10.71 4.85 -34.82
N ARG A 499 -10.44 4.54 -33.55
CA ARG A 499 -9.71 3.33 -33.15
C ARG A 499 -10.48 2.06 -33.51
N TYR A 500 -11.79 2.02 -33.24
CA TYR A 500 -12.64 0.88 -33.64
C TYR A 500 -12.62 0.69 -35.16
N ILE A 501 -12.71 1.78 -35.92
CA ILE A 501 -12.65 1.73 -37.38
C ILE A 501 -11.28 1.22 -37.86
N GLN A 502 -10.17 1.74 -37.31
CA GLN A 502 -8.82 1.30 -37.65
C GLN A 502 -8.62 -0.19 -37.42
N TRP A 503 -9.10 -0.70 -36.29
CA TRP A 503 -8.99 -2.11 -35.95
C TRP A 503 -9.87 -2.99 -36.83
N VAL A 504 -11.17 -2.69 -36.90
CA VAL A 504 -12.17 -3.50 -37.63
C VAL A 504 -11.84 -3.56 -39.12
N PHE A 505 -11.45 -2.45 -39.74
CA PHE A 505 -11.15 -2.40 -41.17
C PHE A 505 -9.64 -2.55 -41.49
N SER A 506 -8.79 -2.76 -40.48
CA SER A 506 -7.32 -2.88 -40.63
C SER A 506 -6.70 -1.70 -41.38
N ILE A 507 -7.13 -0.47 -41.07
CA ILE A 507 -6.68 0.75 -41.74
C ILE A 507 -5.40 1.23 -41.06
N LYS A 508 -4.30 1.32 -41.83
CA LYS A 508 -3.01 1.84 -41.34
C LYS A 508 -2.97 3.38 -41.31
N ASP A 509 -3.58 4.05 -42.29
CA ASP A 509 -3.62 5.52 -42.41
C ASP A 509 -5.01 6.03 -42.83
N PHE A 510 -5.54 7.02 -42.09
CA PHE A 510 -6.84 7.63 -42.40
C PHE A 510 -6.86 8.45 -43.70
N HIS A 511 -5.70 8.82 -44.26
CA HIS A 511 -5.59 9.52 -45.53
C HIS A 511 -5.91 8.63 -46.75
N SER A 512 -5.96 7.30 -46.57
CA SER A 512 -6.23 6.29 -47.61
C SER A 512 -7.72 5.87 -47.66
N SER A 513 -8.60 6.62 -47.02
CA SER A 513 -10.00 6.26 -46.70
C SER A 513 -10.96 6.14 -47.90
N GLN A 514 -10.47 6.28 -49.14
CA GLN A 514 -11.28 6.12 -50.36
C GLN A 514 -11.31 4.69 -50.92
N GLN A 515 -10.56 3.73 -50.36
CA GLN A 515 -10.53 2.33 -50.84
C GLN A 515 -10.59 1.29 -49.71
N VAL A 516 -11.44 1.49 -48.70
CA VAL A 516 -11.67 0.47 -47.66
C VAL A 516 -12.68 -0.55 -48.19
N LYS A 517 -12.24 -1.81 -48.35
CA LYS A 517 -13.12 -2.91 -48.77
C LYS A 517 -14.20 -3.13 -47.68
N PRO A 518 -15.49 -3.19 -48.04
CA PRO A 518 -16.54 -3.47 -47.07
C PRO A 518 -16.38 -4.89 -46.51
N LEU A 519 -16.74 -5.07 -45.24
CA LEU A 519 -16.52 -6.31 -44.51
C LEU A 519 -17.82 -7.11 -44.36
N ASP A 520 -17.72 -8.43 -44.30
CA ASP A 520 -18.84 -9.28 -43.93
C ASP A 520 -19.17 -9.14 -42.43
N LEU A 521 -20.43 -9.42 -42.06
CA LEU A 521 -20.92 -9.32 -40.69
C LEU A 521 -20.14 -10.23 -39.74
N GLU A 522 -19.87 -11.48 -40.14
CA GLU A 522 -19.18 -12.45 -39.29
C GLU A 522 -17.73 -12.04 -39.02
N ASP A 523 -17.02 -11.56 -40.05
CA ASP A 523 -15.66 -11.04 -39.91
C ASP A 523 -15.61 -9.76 -39.07
N LEU A 524 -16.61 -8.87 -39.21
CA LEU A 524 -16.70 -7.65 -38.42
C LEU A 524 -16.92 -7.94 -36.94
N LEU A 525 -17.87 -8.82 -36.62
CA LEU A 525 -18.15 -9.23 -35.24
C LEU A 525 -16.95 -9.92 -34.61
N ARG A 526 -16.30 -10.84 -35.31
CA ARG A 526 -15.07 -11.51 -34.85
C ARG A 526 -13.95 -10.50 -34.54
N ARG A 527 -13.78 -9.47 -35.36
CA ARG A 527 -12.78 -8.41 -35.11
C ARG A 527 -13.14 -7.53 -33.93
N LEU A 528 -14.42 -7.24 -33.72
CA LEU A 528 -14.92 -6.49 -32.56
C LEU A 528 -14.76 -7.25 -31.25
N GLU A 529 -15.06 -8.54 -31.23
CA GLU A 529 -14.83 -9.40 -30.06
C GLU A 529 -13.36 -9.39 -29.62
N ASN A 530 -12.46 -9.23 -30.58
CA ASN A 530 -11.01 -9.14 -30.37
C ASN A 530 -10.49 -7.70 -30.19
N CYS A 531 -11.38 -6.70 -30.17
CA CYS A 531 -11.08 -5.29 -29.94
C CYS A 531 -11.42 -4.87 -28.51
N ALA A 532 -10.75 -3.85 -27.98
CA ALA A 532 -11.12 -3.21 -26.72
C ALA A 532 -12.34 -2.30 -26.90
N CYS A 533 -13.50 -2.87 -27.25
CA CYS A 533 -14.73 -2.12 -27.50
C CYS A 533 -15.67 -2.12 -26.28
N PHE A 534 -15.96 -0.93 -25.76
CA PHE A 534 -16.76 -0.76 -24.55
C PHE A 534 -17.75 0.37 -24.75
N LYS A 535 -18.89 0.28 -24.07
CA LYS A 535 -19.88 1.35 -24.03
C LYS A 535 -19.39 2.45 -23.07
N HIS A 536 -19.48 3.71 -23.49
CA HIS A 536 -19.01 4.88 -22.74
C HIS A 536 -20.13 5.66 -22.04
#